data_AF-G5ILU9-F1
#
_entry.id   AF-G5ILU9-F1
#
_cell.length_a   1.000
_cell.length_b   1.000
_cell.length_c   1.000
_cell.angle_alpha   90.00
_cell.angle_beta   90.00
_cell.angle_gamma   90.00
#
_symmetry.space_group_name_H-M   'P 1'
#
loop_
_entity.id
_entity.type
_entity.pdbx_description
1 polymer ?
#
loop_
_entity_poly.entity_id
_entity_poly.type
_entity_poly.pdbx_seq_one_letter_code
_entity_poly.pdbx_strand_id
1 'polypeptide(L)'
;MNISISGNNEIHHSVIGANNVVINSDSDIDWEQLQSHWLNILKQLPQNSEEYNVSSKMLNSILNKDKAKLLANLQAYAASFSSSLFANVASPFLLEFIKRFI
;
A
#
# COMPACT_ATOMS: atom_id res chain seq x y z
N MET A 1 12.30 -45.15 4.95
CA MET A 1 11.46 -44.49 3.93
C MET A 1 12.32 -43.38 3.35
N ASN A 2 12.89 -43.57 2.16
CA ASN A 2 13.76 -42.59 1.52
C ASN A 2 12.90 -41.61 0.73
N ILE A 3 12.95 -40.32 1.08
CA ILE A 3 12.37 -39.26 0.27
C ILE A 3 13.53 -38.56 -0.42
N SER A 4 13.69 -38.82 -1.72
CA SER A 4 14.56 -38.03 -2.59
C SER A 4 13.76 -36.85 -3.13
N ILE A 5 14.16 -35.63 -2.80
CA ILE A 5 13.60 -34.40 -3.38
C ILE A 5 14.55 -33.95 -4.48
N SER A 6 14.13 -34.12 -5.73
CA SER A 6 14.78 -33.54 -6.92
C SER A 6 13.89 -32.42 -7.43
N GLY A 7 14.35 -31.19 -7.24
CA GLY A 7 13.69 -29.96 -7.64
C GLY A 7 14.36 -28.81 -6.93
N ASN A 8 14.70 -27.74 -7.66
CA ASN A 8 15.33 -26.56 -7.09
C ASN A 8 14.46 -26.02 -5.94
N ASN A 9 14.95 -26.17 -4.71
CA ASN A 9 14.32 -25.63 -3.51
C ASN A 9 14.60 -24.13 -3.47
N GLU A 10 13.79 -23.36 -4.19
CA GLU A 10 13.65 -21.93 -3.92
C GLU A 10 12.57 -21.74 -2.87
N ILE A 11 12.97 -21.82 -1.60
CA ILE A 11 12.12 -21.40 -0.48
C ILE A 11 12.19 -19.88 -0.44
N HIS A 12 11.25 -19.20 -1.09
CA HIS A 12 11.02 -17.78 -0.87
C HIS A 12 10.23 -17.66 0.44
N HIS A 13 10.91 -17.24 1.51
CA HIS A 13 10.43 -17.12 2.89
C HIS A 13 8.91 -16.94 3.05
N SER A 14 8.21 -17.97 3.52
CA SER A 14 6.82 -17.84 3.98
C SER A 14 6.79 -17.89 5.51
N VAL A 15 6.63 -16.74 6.14
CA VAL A 15 6.34 -16.64 7.58
C VAL A 15 4.83 -16.55 7.72
N ILE A 16 4.19 -17.67 8.08
CA ILE A 16 2.78 -17.68 8.49
C ILE A 16 2.73 -17.30 9.97
N GLY A 17 2.60 -16.01 10.23
CA GLY A 17 2.30 -15.43 11.53
C GLY A 17 1.06 -14.55 11.38
N ALA A 18 0.06 -14.75 12.25
CA ALA A 18 -1.16 -13.98 12.27
C ALA A 18 -0.85 -12.47 12.28
N ASN A 19 -1.34 -11.73 11.27
CA ASN A 19 -1.11 -10.30 10.98
C ASN A 19 0.08 -9.93 10.08
N ASN A 20 0.63 -10.85 9.30
CA ASN A 20 1.64 -10.50 8.30
C ASN A 20 1.01 -9.88 7.06
N VAL A 21 1.14 -8.55 6.93
CA VAL A 21 1.12 -7.91 5.62
C VAL A 21 2.31 -8.45 4.84
N VAL A 22 2.04 -9.38 3.93
CA VAL A 22 3.03 -9.88 2.97
C VAL A 22 3.18 -8.82 1.89
N ILE A 23 4.22 -7.99 1.99
CA ILE A 23 4.59 -7.09 0.90
C ILE A 23 5.71 -7.79 0.13
N ASN A 24 5.36 -8.40 -1.00
CA ASN A 24 6.32 -9.09 -1.87
C ASN A 24 7.45 -8.13 -2.28
N SER A 25 8.68 -8.58 -2.07
CA SER A 25 9.92 -7.81 -2.29
C SER A 25 10.25 -7.60 -3.77
N ASP A 26 9.49 -8.24 -4.68
CA ASP A 26 9.62 -8.11 -6.12
C ASP A 26 8.30 -7.63 -6.74
N SER A 27 8.33 -6.39 -7.22
CA SER A 27 7.53 -5.84 -8.33
C SER A 27 6.01 -5.69 -8.22
N ASP A 28 5.29 -6.41 -7.39
CA ASP A 28 3.81 -6.35 -7.39
C ASP A 28 3.25 -5.58 -6.20
N ILE A 29 2.71 -4.39 -6.49
CA ILE A 29 1.80 -3.70 -5.58
C ILE A 29 0.56 -4.60 -5.47
N ASP A 30 0.22 -5.05 -4.26
CA ASP A 30 -1.08 -5.66 -4.01
C ASP A 30 -2.16 -4.56 -4.15
N TRP A 31 -2.66 -4.41 -5.38
CA TRP A 31 -3.60 -3.36 -5.74
C TRP A 31 -4.93 -3.51 -5.01
N GLU A 32 -5.35 -4.73 -4.69
CA GLU A 32 -6.62 -4.98 -4.00
C GLU A 32 -6.51 -4.57 -2.53
N GLN A 33 -5.42 -4.96 -1.87
CA GLN A 33 -5.13 -4.50 -0.51
C GLN A 33 -4.96 -2.98 -0.48
N LEU A 34 -4.19 -2.41 -1.41
CA LEU A 34 -4.01 -0.96 -1.49
C LEU A 34 -5.35 -0.24 -1.68
N GLN A 35 -6.18 -0.70 -2.61
CA GLN A 35 -7.51 -0.12 -2.85
C GLN A 35 -8.39 -0.19 -1.60
N SER A 36 -8.46 -1.34 -0.93
CA SER A 36 -9.28 -1.52 0.27
C SER A 36 -8.89 -0.54 1.37
N HIS A 37 -7.59 -0.44 1.66
CA HIS A 37 -7.07 0.50 2.65
C HIS A 37 -7.29 1.97 2.22
N TRP A 38 -7.13 2.29 0.93
CA TRP A 38 -7.32 3.64 0.42
C TRP A 38 -8.79 4.11 0.44
N LEU A 39 -9.72 3.19 0.19
CA LEU A 39 -11.15 3.48 0.35
C LEU A 39 -11.52 3.69 1.83
N ASN A 40 -10.87 2.97 2.74
CA ASN A 40 -11.11 3.11 4.17
C ASN A 40 -10.68 4.48 4.72
N ILE A 41 -9.54 5.02 4.26
CA ILE A 41 -9.11 6.38 4.67
C ILE A 41 -10.07 7.45 4.13
N LEU A 42 -10.57 7.30 2.90
CA LEU A 42 -11.48 8.27 2.30
C LEU A 42 -12.81 8.39 3.06
N LYS A 43 -13.27 7.30 3.69
CA LYS A 43 -14.46 7.32 4.55
C LYS A 43 -14.25 8.06 5.87
N GLN A 44 -13.00 8.19 6.32
CA GLN A 44 -12.65 8.76 7.63
C GLN A 44 -12.13 10.19 7.53
N LEU A 45 -11.55 10.57 6.39
CA LEU A 45 -11.05 11.92 6.16
C LEU A 45 -12.21 12.92 6.01
N PRO A 46 -12.11 14.13 6.58
CA PRO A 46 -13.08 15.19 6.35
C PRO A 46 -13.12 15.57 4.86
N GLN A 47 -14.30 15.58 4.25
CA GLN A 47 -14.46 15.81 2.80
C GLN A 47 -13.95 17.18 2.31
N ASN A 48 -13.82 18.16 3.21
CA ASN A 48 -13.29 19.48 2.92
C ASN A 48 -11.78 19.61 3.13
N SER A 49 -11.09 18.54 3.53
CA SER A 49 -9.65 18.57 3.79
C SER A 49 -8.82 18.35 2.52
N GLU A 50 -7.58 18.83 2.53
CA GLU A 50 -6.65 18.61 1.43
C GLU A 50 -6.33 17.12 1.28
N GLU A 51 -6.14 16.40 2.39
CA GLU A 51 -5.89 14.97 2.46
C GLU A 51 -6.99 14.15 1.78
N TYR A 52 -8.26 14.51 1.99
CA TYR A 52 -9.38 13.85 1.31
C TYR A 52 -9.30 14.07 -0.21
N ASN A 53 -9.05 15.31 -0.63
CA ASN A 53 -8.97 15.67 -2.04
C ASN A 53 -7.82 14.95 -2.76
N VAL A 54 -6.62 14.91 -2.16
CA VAL A 54 -5.46 14.21 -2.74
C VAL A 54 -5.64 12.69 -2.68
N SER A 55 -6.21 12.15 -1.60
CA SER A 55 -6.50 10.72 -1.49
C SER A 55 -7.54 10.27 -2.52
N SER A 56 -8.49 11.14 -2.87
CA SER A 56 -9.50 10.87 -3.91
C SER A 56 -8.85 10.82 -5.30
N LYS A 57 -7.90 11.72 -5.58
CA LYS A 57 -7.10 11.67 -6.82
C LYS A 57 -6.26 10.40 -6.91
N MET A 58 -5.68 9.99 -5.78
CA MET A 58 -4.89 8.77 -5.68
C MET A 58 -5.70 7.51 -5.94
N LEU A 59 -6.95 7.47 -5.47
CA LEU A 59 -7.85 6.34 -5.71
C LEU A 59 -7.98 6.04 -7.22
N ASN A 60 -8.04 7.07 -8.07
CA ASN A 60 -8.11 6.86 -9.52
C ASN A 60 -6.87 6.14 -10.06
N SER A 61 -5.66 6.49 -9.60
CA SER A 61 -4.43 5.78 -10.00
C SER A 61 -4.41 4.34 -9.49
N ILE A 62 -4.93 4.10 -8.28
CA ILE A 62 -5.02 2.76 -7.69
C ILE A 62 -6.00 1.87 -8.47
N LEU A 63 -7.20 2.38 -8.76
CA LEU A 63 -8.23 1.65 -9.51
C LEU A 63 -7.78 1.27 -10.92
N ASN A 64 -7.00 2.15 -11.57
CA ASN A 64 -6.42 1.89 -12.90
C ASN A 64 -5.09 1.11 -12.85
N LYS A 65 -4.61 0.75 -11.65
CA LYS A 65 -3.30 0.11 -11.44
C LYS A 65 -2.13 0.87 -12.10
N ASP A 66 -2.24 2.20 -12.13
CA ASP A 66 -1.27 3.10 -12.77
C ASP A 66 -0.18 3.48 -11.76
N LYS A 67 0.88 2.65 -11.71
CA LYS A 67 2.02 2.81 -10.80
C LYS A 67 2.77 4.13 -11.01
N ALA A 68 2.98 4.54 -12.26
CA ALA A 68 3.73 5.76 -12.55
C ALA A 68 2.99 7.00 -12.02
N LYS A 69 1.68 7.06 -12.28
CA LYS A 69 0.83 8.14 -11.79
C LYS A 69 0.63 8.09 -10.28
N LEU A 70 0.55 6.89 -9.70
CA LEU A 70 0.52 6.71 -8.24
C LEU A 70 1.76 7.33 -7.59
N LEU A 71 2.95 6.99 -8.09
CA LEU A 71 4.22 7.50 -7.58
C LEU A 71 4.33 9.02 -7.75
N ALA A 72 4.00 9.54 -8.94
CA ALA A 72 4.03 10.98 -9.20
C ALA A 72 3.13 11.76 -8.24
N ASN A 73 1.93 11.23 -7.95
CA ASN A 73 1.01 11.85 -7.01
C ASN A 73 1.49 11.73 -5.55
N LEU A 74 2.08 10.60 -5.14
CA LEU A 74 2.67 10.45 -3.79
C LEU A 74 3.73 11.52 -3.53
N GLN A 75 4.62 11.73 -4.49
CA GLN A 75 5.68 12.73 -4.40
C GLN A 75 5.13 14.16 -4.44
N ALA A 76 4.18 14.43 -5.34
CA ALA A 76 3.58 15.77 -5.47
C ALA A 76 2.81 16.21 -4.22
N TYR A 77 2.24 15.26 -3.48
CA TYR A 77 1.39 15.52 -2.31
C TYR A 77 1.95 14.92 -1.01
N ALA A 78 3.28 14.74 -0.93
CA ALA A 78 3.94 14.11 0.21
C ALA A 78 3.62 14.79 1.56
N ALA A 79 3.45 16.12 1.57
CA ALA A 79 3.08 16.88 2.76
C ALA A 79 1.70 16.47 3.31
N SER A 80 0.71 16.26 2.43
CA SER A 80 -0.63 15.81 2.84
C SER A 80 -0.60 14.39 3.40
N PHE A 81 0.25 13.50 2.88
CA PHE A 81 0.40 12.14 3.40
C PHE A 81 1.24 12.05 4.68
N SER A 82 2.00 13.10 4.98
CA SER A 82 2.76 13.24 6.23
C SER A 82 2.00 14.02 7.30
N SER A 83 0.80 14.51 7.00
CA SER A 83 0.01 15.30 7.94
C SER A 83 -0.53 14.44 9.07
N SER A 84 -0.70 15.03 10.25
CA SER A 84 -1.29 14.33 11.40
C SER A 84 -2.72 13.86 11.12
N LEU A 85 -3.47 14.58 10.27
CA LEU A 85 -4.82 14.21 9.90
C LEU A 85 -4.84 12.90 9.10
N PHE A 86 -3.95 12.78 8.11
CA PHE A 86 -3.78 11.54 7.36
C PHE A 86 -3.24 10.41 8.26
N ALA A 87 -2.17 10.68 9.01
CA ALA A 87 -1.51 9.67 9.83
C ALA A 87 -2.40 9.07 10.92
N ASN A 88 -3.36 9.84 11.44
CA ASN A 88 -4.31 9.36 12.46
C ASN A 88 -5.34 8.37 11.92
N VAL A 89 -5.67 8.41 10.62
CA VAL A 89 -6.67 7.52 10.01
C VAL A 89 -6.06 6.44 9.12
N ALA A 90 -4.81 6.65 8.67
CA ALA A 90 -4.09 5.71 7.85
C ALA A 90 -3.71 4.46 8.66
N SER A 91 -3.98 3.30 8.08
CA SER A 91 -3.48 2.03 8.64
C SER A 91 -1.94 1.99 8.63
N PRO A 92 -1.31 1.22 9.53
CA PRO A 92 0.14 0.99 9.49
C PRO A 92 0.65 0.52 8.13
N PHE A 93 -0.12 -0.33 7.44
CA PHE A 93 0.17 -0.76 6.07
C PHE A 93 0.37 0.42 5.10
N LEU A 94 -0.58 1.36 5.05
CA LEU A 94 -0.52 2.51 4.16
C LEU A 94 0.64 3.44 4.50
N LEU A 95 0.90 3.66 5.78
CA LEU A 95 2.02 4.50 6.20
C LEU A 95 3.36 3.90 5.74
N GLU A 96 3.54 2.60 5.95
CA GLU A 96 4.74 1.90 5.48
C GLU A 96 4.82 1.82 3.96
N PHE A 97 3.69 1.66 3.26
CA PHE A 97 3.63 1.71 1.81
C PHE A 97 4.10 3.06 1.29
N ILE A 98 3.51 4.16 1.79
CA ILE A 98 3.80 5.53 1.34
C ILE A 98 5.26 5.89 1.61
N LYS A 99 5.81 5.58 2.79
CA LYS A 99 7.21 5.83 3.17
C LYS A 99 8.24 5.18 2.24
N ARG A 100 7.87 4.16 1.46
CA ARG A 100 8.77 3.57 0.46
C ARG A 100 8.95 4.45 -0.78
N PHE A 101 8.09 5.45 -0.96
CA PHE A 101 7.97 6.23 -2.19
C PHE A 101 8.17 7.74 -2.01
N ILE A 102 8.15 8.24 -0.77
CA ILE A 102 8.41 9.63 -0.38
C ILE A 102 9.59 9.69 0.60
#